data_AF-A0A0N8P2X7-F1
#
_entry.id   AF-A0A0N8P2X7-F1
#
_cell.length_a   1.000
_cell.length_b   1.000
_cell.length_c   1.000
_cell.angle_alpha   90.00
_cell.angle_beta   90.00
_cell.angle_gamma   90.00
#
_symmetry.space_group_name_H-M   'P 1'
#
loop_
_entity.id
_entity.type
_entity.pdbx_description
1 polymer ?
#
loop_
_entity_poly.entity_id
_entity_poly.type
_entity_poly.pdbx_seq_one_letter_code
_entity_poly.pdbx_strand_id
1 'polypeptide(L)'
;MFFGMPMATKVGFSNGVKTISRRNGQLVAPQSLLQLDSPETPPVPSRIVDVLIPEAFFLKRKIEAPVSAGKSLNKLVNLDMVRRTPFRADTVYWAISKPYKSGNSLHVEQWIIKRGEVDRLQQRAAKAGLYIRKVFVEGAITQHPIADLSASVAPNAKRWRVLNGTLAIGIIGLAAMVWLYPAWQASIKTARLTETIVQKRTQALAMRQGGCSEFRVTGLA
;
A
#
# COMPACT_ATOMS: atom_id res chain seq x y z
N MET A 1 0.61 -4.73 -11.45
CA MET A 1 -0.45 -4.61 -10.43
C MET A 1 -0.75 -3.15 -10.17
N PHE A 2 -1.89 -2.66 -10.70
CA PHE A 2 -2.37 -1.29 -10.51
C PHE A 2 -3.03 -1.15 -9.14
N PHE A 3 -2.29 -0.74 -8.11
CA PHE A 3 -2.79 -0.54 -6.74
C PHE A 3 -3.55 0.79 -6.51
N GLY A 4 -4.08 1.41 -7.58
CA GLY A 4 -4.78 2.70 -7.49
C GLY A 4 -3.94 3.85 -6.94
N MET A 5 -2.61 3.70 -6.90
CA MET A 5 -1.69 4.80 -6.61
C MET A 5 -1.19 5.37 -7.94
N PRO A 6 -1.36 6.67 -8.19
CA PRO A 6 -0.80 7.28 -9.38
C PRO A 6 0.72 7.08 -9.38
N MET A 7 1.27 6.66 -10.52
CA MET A 7 2.73 6.56 -10.70
C MET A 7 3.31 7.97 -10.58
N ALA A 8 3.96 8.24 -9.46
CA ALA A 8 4.66 9.49 -9.25
C ALA A 8 6.02 9.41 -9.96
N THR A 9 6.31 10.40 -10.80
CA THR A 9 7.64 10.51 -11.41
C THR A 9 8.54 11.30 -10.47
N LYS A 10 9.79 10.85 -10.28
CA LYS A 10 10.76 11.60 -9.47
C LYS A 10 11.18 12.87 -10.21
N VAL A 11 11.19 13.98 -9.47
CA VAL A 11 11.63 15.28 -9.96
C VAL A 11 12.80 15.77 -9.11
N GLY A 12 13.95 16.01 -9.74
CA GLY A 12 15.08 16.71 -9.12
C GLY A 12 15.11 18.19 -9.51
N PHE A 13 15.85 19.00 -8.76
CA PHE A 13 16.10 20.40 -9.12
C PHE A 13 17.53 20.58 -9.59
N SER A 14 17.73 21.40 -10.62
CA SER A 14 19.08 21.65 -11.15
C SER A 14 19.27 23.12 -11.52
N ASN A 15 20.44 23.66 -11.19
CA ASN A 15 20.89 24.96 -11.66
C ASN A 15 21.14 24.90 -13.18
N GLY A 16 20.50 25.79 -13.93
CA GLY A 16 20.68 25.91 -15.39
C GLY A 16 19.52 25.40 -16.24
N VAL A 17 18.51 24.77 -15.63
CA VAL A 17 17.27 24.42 -16.32
C VAL A 17 16.29 25.58 -16.14
N LYS A 18 15.72 26.10 -17.24
CA LYS A 18 14.70 27.19 -17.22
C LYS A 18 13.27 26.66 -17.28
N THR A 19 13.07 25.49 -17.88
CA THR A 19 11.76 24.86 -18.08
C THR A 19 11.79 23.40 -17.64
N ILE A 20 10.65 22.89 -17.18
CA ILE A 20 10.54 21.49 -16.74
C ILE A 20 10.86 20.59 -17.94
N SER A 21 11.97 19.86 -17.86
CA SER A 21 12.47 19.01 -18.95
C SER A 21 12.80 17.61 -18.43
N ARG A 22 12.97 16.65 -19.34
CA ARG A 22 13.37 15.29 -18.99
C ARG A 22 14.85 15.11 -19.30
N ARG A 23 15.66 14.84 -18.28
CA ARG A 23 17.11 14.55 -18.42
C ARG A 23 17.38 13.15 -17.88
N ASN A 24 18.02 12.31 -18.69
CA ASN A 24 18.36 10.92 -18.31
C ASN A 24 17.18 10.11 -17.74
N GLY A 25 15.98 10.29 -18.33
CA GLY A 25 14.76 9.61 -17.89
C GLY A 25 14.08 10.20 -16.65
N GLN A 26 14.72 11.13 -15.93
CA GLN A 26 14.17 11.84 -14.78
C GLN A 26 13.61 13.20 -15.18
N LEU A 27 12.55 13.66 -14.50
CA LEU A 27 12.08 15.03 -14.66
C LEU A 27 13.01 15.95 -13.86
N VAL A 28 13.43 17.05 -14.48
CA VAL A 28 14.25 18.07 -13.84
C VAL A 28 13.48 19.38 -13.88
N ALA A 29 13.27 19.94 -12.70
CA ALA A 29 12.64 21.22 -12.49
C ALA A 29 13.69 22.32 -12.29
N PRO A 30 13.41 23.56 -12.70
CA PRO A 30 14.29 24.70 -12.43
C PRO A 30 14.44 24.89 -10.91
N GLN A 31 15.67 25.11 -10.42
CA GLN A 31 15.94 25.39 -9.01
C GLN A 31 15.23 26.66 -8.51
N SER A 32 14.86 27.57 -9.41
CA SER A 32 14.07 28.76 -9.08
C SER A 32 12.73 28.39 -8.42
N LEU A 33 12.10 27.24 -8.74
CA LEU A 33 10.86 26.81 -8.09
C LEU A 33 10.99 26.56 -6.57
N LEU A 34 12.22 26.35 -6.08
CA LEU A 34 12.51 26.27 -4.65
C LEU A 34 12.61 27.65 -4.00
N GLN A 35 12.91 28.69 -4.77
CA GLN A 35 13.08 30.07 -4.29
C GLN A 35 11.74 30.82 -4.30
N LEU A 36 11.60 31.83 -3.44
CA LEU A 36 10.36 32.64 -3.38
C LEU A 36 10.14 33.48 -4.64
N ASP A 37 11.21 33.96 -5.26
CA ASP A 37 11.16 34.94 -6.36
C ASP A 37 11.24 34.30 -7.75
N SER A 38 10.76 33.07 -7.90
CA SER A 38 10.84 32.37 -9.19
C SER A 38 10.03 33.11 -10.26
N PRO A 39 10.58 33.32 -11.47
CA PRO A 39 9.76 33.67 -12.62
C PRO A 39 8.70 32.58 -12.85
N GLU A 40 7.51 32.98 -13.29
CA GLU A 40 6.42 32.06 -13.61
C GLU A 40 6.90 31.03 -14.62
N THR A 41 6.91 29.77 -14.20
CA THR A 41 7.23 28.66 -15.10
C THR A 41 5.99 28.36 -15.92
N PRO A 42 6.09 28.21 -17.25
CA PRO A 42 4.94 27.88 -18.08
C PRO A 42 4.27 26.58 -17.57
N PRO A 43 2.93 26.54 -17.50
CA PRO A 43 2.22 25.40 -16.97
C PRO A 43 2.43 24.17 -17.86
N VAL A 44 2.83 23.05 -17.25
CA VAL A 44 2.90 21.74 -17.90
C VAL A 44 1.62 20.94 -17.61
N PRO A 45 1.28 19.93 -18.43
CA PRO A 45 0.14 19.06 -18.14
C PRO A 45 0.21 18.49 -16.73
N SER A 46 -0.95 18.46 -16.06
CA SER A 46 -1.09 18.06 -14.66
C SER A 46 -0.43 16.69 -14.39
N ARG A 47 0.61 16.67 -13.55
CA ARG A 47 1.34 15.43 -13.22
C ARG A 47 1.61 15.32 -11.73
N ILE A 48 1.56 14.08 -11.24
CA ILE A 48 1.87 13.76 -9.85
C ILE A 48 3.35 13.40 -9.75
N VAL A 49 4.04 14.03 -8.81
CA VAL A 49 5.51 13.96 -8.72
C VAL A 49 5.99 13.71 -7.30
N ASP A 50 7.06 12.94 -7.19
CA ASP A 50 7.83 12.77 -5.96
C ASP A 50 9.06 13.68 -6.08
N VAL A 51 9.22 14.63 -5.16
CA VAL A 51 10.19 15.72 -5.28
C VAL A 51 11.44 15.42 -4.46
N LEU A 52 12.61 15.60 -5.06
CA LEU A 52 13.92 15.52 -4.43
C LEU A 52 14.42 16.93 -4.18
N ILE A 53 14.48 17.35 -2.92
CA ILE A 53 14.96 18.68 -2.52
C ILE A 53 16.43 18.57 -2.09
N PRO A 54 17.31 19.50 -2.52
CA PRO A 54 18.71 19.53 -2.09
C PRO A 54 18.85 19.62 -0.56
N GLU A 55 19.89 19.00 0.01
CA GLU A 55 20.15 18.97 1.46
C GLU A 55 20.22 20.38 2.09
N ALA A 56 20.64 21.40 1.33
CA ALA A 56 20.78 22.78 1.79
C ALA A 56 19.47 23.43 2.28
N PHE A 57 18.31 22.90 1.90
CA PHE A 57 17.00 23.40 2.34
C PHE A 57 16.50 22.73 3.63
N PHE A 58 17.28 21.77 4.17
CA PHE A 58 16.95 21.05 5.39
C PHE A 58 17.92 21.40 6.51
N LEU A 59 17.38 21.46 7.73
CA LEU A 59 18.21 21.43 8.93
C LEU A 59 18.64 19.99 9.19
N LYS A 60 19.92 19.69 8.95
CA LYS A 60 20.56 18.41 9.24
C LYS A 60 21.07 18.37 10.67
N ARG A 61 20.74 17.30 11.41
CA ARG A 61 21.23 17.07 12.78
C ARG A 61 21.66 15.63 12.95
N LYS A 62 22.71 15.41 13.75
CA LYS A 62 23.12 14.06 14.17
C LYS A 62 22.58 13.81 15.57
N ILE A 63 21.94 12.66 15.76
CA ILE A 63 21.39 12.24 17.05
C ILE A 63 22.03 10.92 17.42
N GLU A 64 22.47 10.83 18.66
CA GLU A 64 23.02 9.63 19.27
C GLU A 64 22.01 9.12 20.30
N ALA A 65 21.68 7.84 20.20
CA ALA A 65 20.75 7.17 21.09
C ALA A 65 21.36 5.84 21.58
N PRO A 66 21.02 5.36 22.77
CA PRO A 66 21.46 4.03 23.20
C PRO A 66 20.82 2.93 22.34
N VAL A 67 21.50 1.78 22.19
CA VAL A 67 20.98 0.66 21.37
C VAL A 67 19.61 0.18 21.86
N SER A 68 19.35 0.24 23.17
CA SER A 68 18.06 -0.10 23.78
C SER A 68 16.90 0.73 23.24
N ALA A 69 17.16 1.93 22.72
CA ALA A 69 16.15 2.82 22.19
C ALA A 69 15.67 2.46 20.78
N GLY A 70 16.17 1.38 20.14
CA GLY A 70 15.86 1.07 18.73
C GLY A 70 14.35 1.09 18.38
N LYS A 71 13.49 0.46 19.19
CA LYS A 71 12.02 0.46 18.96
C LYS A 71 11.35 1.81 19.27
N SER A 72 11.97 2.61 20.14
CA SER A 72 11.46 3.90 20.61
C SER A 72 12.21 5.10 20.01
N LEU A 73 13.04 4.86 18.98
CA LEU A 73 13.95 5.86 18.43
C LEU A 73 13.18 7.07 17.89
N ASN A 74 12.07 6.84 17.20
CA ASN A 74 11.20 7.91 16.72
C ASN A 74 10.66 8.80 17.86
N LYS A 75 10.31 8.20 19.01
CA LYS A 75 9.83 8.96 20.18
C LYS A 75 10.95 9.80 20.79
N LEU A 76 12.15 9.22 20.90
CA LEU A 76 13.33 9.90 21.43
C LEU A 76 13.73 11.07 20.53
N VAL A 77 13.78 10.86 19.22
CA VAL A 77 14.10 11.90 18.22
C VAL A 77 13.06 13.02 18.24
N ASN A 78 11.77 12.69 18.37
CA ASN A 78 10.73 13.71 18.50
C ASN A 78 10.90 14.54 19.78
N LEU A 79 11.20 13.89 20.92
CA LEU A 79 11.46 14.59 22.17
C LEU A 79 12.71 15.49 22.08
N ASP A 80 13.78 15.00 21.46
CA ASP A 80 15.00 15.78 21.23
C ASP A 80 14.74 17.00 20.34
N MET A 81 13.94 16.84 19.28
CA MET A 81 13.55 17.93 18.39
C MET A 81 12.82 19.04 19.16
N VAL A 82 11.82 18.69 19.98
CA VAL A 82 11.04 19.66 20.76
C VAL A 82 11.92 20.35 21.81
N ARG A 83 12.92 19.68 22.37
CA ARG A 83 13.80 20.25 23.40
C ARG A 83 14.93 21.12 22.82
N ARG A 84 15.47 20.76 21.66
CA ARG A 84 16.68 21.37 21.08
C ARG A 84 16.41 22.32 19.92
N THR A 85 15.17 22.45 19.48
CA THR A 85 14.80 23.41 18.44
C THR A 85 13.65 24.30 18.91
N PRO A 86 13.61 25.57 18.49
CA PRO A 86 12.48 26.46 18.78
C PRO A 86 11.23 26.12 17.96
N PHE A 87 11.19 24.97 17.28
CA PHE A 87 10.10 24.56 16.42
C PHE A 87 9.16 23.60 17.15
N ARG A 88 7.86 23.85 16.99
CA ARG A 88 6.82 22.93 17.45
C ARG A 88 6.69 21.79 16.44
N ALA A 89 6.42 20.57 16.92
CA ALA A 89 6.35 19.37 16.07
C ALA A 89 5.27 19.44 14.98
N ASP A 90 4.23 20.25 15.16
CA ASP A 90 3.17 20.52 14.18
C ASP A 90 3.62 21.47 13.05
N THR A 91 4.55 22.38 13.33
CA THR A 91 5.05 23.39 12.37
C THR A 91 6.16 22.91 11.44
N VAL A 92 6.65 21.68 11.62
CA VAL A 92 7.75 21.12 10.85
C VAL A 92 7.44 19.71 10.34
N TYR A 93 8.03 19.38 9.20
CA TYR A 93 8.16 18.00 8.75
C TYR A 93 9.56 17.51 9.09
N TRP A 94 9.67 16.26 9.52
CA TRP A 94 10.96 15.66 9.84
C TRP A 94 11.00 14.19 9.44
N ALA A 95 12.20 13.71 9.10
CA ALA A 95 12.47 12.29 8.94
C ALA A 95 13.86 11.96 9.48
N ILE A 96 14.10 10.66 9.67
CA ILE A 96 15.39 10.12 10.06
C ILE A 96 15.96 9.25 8.94
N SER A 97 17.29 9.27 8.82
CA SER A 97 18.02 8.32 8.01
C SER A 97 17.97 6.92 8.63
N LYS A 98 18.37 5.91 7.85
CA LYS A 98 18.53 4.56 8.37
C LYS A 98 19.53 4.58 9.55
N PRO A 99 19.14 4.09 10.74
CA PRO A 99 20.04 4.06 11.87
C PRO A 99 21.23 3.16 11.60
N TYR A 100 22.43 3.62 11.97
CA TYR A 100 23.64 2.80 12.00
C TYR A 100 24.13 2.64 13.43
N LYS A 101 24.62 1.44 13.75
CA LYS A 101 25.16 1.11 15.08
C LYS A 101 26.66 1.35 15.09
N SER A 102 27.15 2.03 16.13
CA SER A 102 28.57 2.17 16.42
C SER A 102 28.78 1.86 17.91
N GLY A 103 29.45 0.75 18.21
CA GLY A 103 29.64 0.27 19.58
C GLY A 103 28.30 0.06 20.31
N ASN A 104 28.12 0.78 21.43
CA ASN A 104 26.90 0.76 22.25
C ASN A 104 25.94 1.93 21.97
N SER A 105 26.10 2.60 20.82
CA SER A 105 25.27 3.72 20.40
C SER A 105 24.67 3.49 19.01
N LEU A 106 23.48 4.02 18.81
CA LEU A 106 22.81 4.18 17.53
C LEU A 106 22.97 5.63 17.09
N HIS A 107 23.44 5.83 15.87
CA HIS A 107 23.57 7.14 15.26
C HIS A 107 22.56 7.26 14.15
N VAL A 108 21.83 8.38 14.14
CA VAL A 108 20.88 8.73 13.09
C VAL A 108 21.08 10.17 12.65
N GLU A 109 20.80 10.43 11.37
CA GLU A 109 20.70 11.78 10.85
C GLU A 109 19.23 12.16 10.80
N GLN A 110 18.88 13.27 11.46
CA GLN A 110 17.56 13.87 11.41
C GLN A 110 17.58 15.03 10.41
N TRP A 111 16.57 15.05 9.55
CA TRP A 111 16.33 16.10 8.58
C TRP A 111 15.03 16.81 8.93
N ILE A 112 15.06 18.14 9.02
CA ILE A 112 13.90 18.95 9.40
C ILE A 112 13.68 20.04 8.36
N ILE A 113 12.43 20.24 7.95
CA ILE A 113 11.98 21.35 7.09
C ILE A 113 10.72 21.99 7.68
N LYS A 114 10.58 23.31 7.54
CA LYS A 114 9.37 24.02 7.98
C LYS A 114 8.19 23.63 7.11
N ARG A 115 7.03 23.39 7.73
CA ARG A 115 5.79 23.07 7.03
C ARG A 115 5.42 24.16 6.02
N GLY A 116 5.51 25.43 6.43
CA GLY A 116 5.21 26.56 5.55
C GLY A 116 6.08 26.65 4.29
N GLU A 117 7.33 26.17 4.33
CA GLU A 117 8.20 26.14 3.14
C GLU A 117 7.76 25.03 2.17
N VAL A 118 7.35 23.86 2.69
CA VAL A 118 6.79 22.78 1.88
C VAL A 118 5.44 23.18 1.28
N ASP A 119 4.59 23.87 2.04
CA ASP A 119 3.28 24.32 1.57
C ASP A 119 3.42 25.38 0.45
N ARG A 120 4.35 26.33 0.61
CA ARG A 120 4.71 27.31 -0.45
C ARG A 120 5.24 26.61 -1.69
N LEU A 121 6.13 25.63 -1.52
CA LEU A 121 6.63 24.82 -2.64
C LEU A 121 5.50 24.08 -3.35
N GLN A 122 4.55 23.50 -2.61
CA GLN A 122 3.39 22.83 -3.17
C GLN A 122 2.52 23.78 -3.99
N GLN A 123 2.25 24.99 -3.48
CA GLN A 123 1.49 26.01 -4.21
C GLN A 123 2.19 26.43 -5.50
N ARG A 124 3.52 26.67 -5.46
CA ARG A 124 4.31 27.01 -6.65
C ARG A 124 4.32 25.87 -7.68
N ALA A 125 4.52 24.64 -7.22
CA ALA A 125 4.49 23.47 -8.07
C ALA A 125 3.10 23.28 -8.71
N ALA A 126 2.03 23.47 -7.95
CA ALA A 126 0.65 23.37 -8.45
C ALA A 126 0.35 24.41 -9.53
N LYS A 127 0.83 25.65 -9.40
CA LYS A 127 0.75 26.68 -10.46
C LYS A 127 1.45 26.26 -11.74
N ALA A 128 2.56 25.51 -11.62
CA ALA A 128 3.27 24.93 -12.77
C ALA A 128 2.61 23.62 -13.29
N GLY A 129 1.50 23.15 -12.71
CA GLY A 129 0.85 21.89 -13.09
C GLY A 129 1.46 20.63 -12.44
N LEU A 130 2.30 20.78 -11.42
CA LEU A 130 2.94 19.69 -10.70
C LEU A 130 2.31 19.48 -9.31
N TYR A 131 1.77 18.30 -9.07
CA TYR A 131 1.19 17.90 -7.79
C TYR A 131 2.19 17.06 -6.98
N ILE A 132 2.72 17.65 -5.92
CA ILE A 132 3.72 17.00 -5.06
C ILE A 132 3.03 15.95 -4.18
N ARG A 133 3.43 14.68 -4.34
CA ARG A 133 2.94 13.56 -3.51
C ARG A 133 3.84 13.29 -2.32
N LYS A 134 5.16 13.22 -2.54
CA LYS A 134 6.15 12.95 -1.49
C LYS A 134 7.37 13.85 -1.66
N VAL A 135 7.96 14.22 -0.53
CA VAL A 135 9.19 15.00 -0.48
C VAL A 135 10.31 14.14 0.08
N PHE A 136 11.41 14.08 -0.66
CA PHE A 136 12.63 13.37 -0.32
C PHE A 136 13.81 14.34 -0.29
N VAL A 137 14.84 13.97 0.45
CA VAL A 137 16.15 14.65 0.41
C VAL A 137 16.95 14.07 -0.75
N GLU A 138 17.54 14.94 -1.56
CA GLU A 138 18.48 14.55 -2.60
C GLU A 138 19.76 14.00 -1.97
N GLY A 139 20.23 12.83 -2.42
CA GLY A 139 21.47 12.22 -1.93
C GLY A 139 21.36 11.41 -0.62
N ALA A 140 20.31 11.61 0.19
CA ALA A 140 20.17 10.88 1.45
C ALA A 140 19.33 9.59 1.32
N ILE A 141 19.82 8.49 1.88
CA ILE A 141 19.07 7.23 2.04
C ILE A 141 18.16 7.37 3.27
N THR A 142 17.04 8.05 3.09
CA THR A 142 15.99 8.18 4.10
C THR A 142 15.07 6.96 4.06
N GLN A 143 14.70 6.44 5.24
CA GLN A 143 13.75 5.31 5.32
C GLN A 143 12.32 5.73 4.95
N HIS A 144 11.99 7.00 5.18
CA HIS A 144 10.66 7.55 5.00
C HIS A 144 10.73 8.90 4.28
N PRO A 145 9.72 9.25 3.46
CA PRO A 145 9.60 10.60 2.93
C PRO A 145 9.49 11.60 4.08
N ILE A 146 10.09 12.78 3.93
CA ILE A 146 10.03 13.84 4.94
C ILE A 146 8.59 14.35 5.09
N ALA A 147 7.93 14.57 3.95
CA ALA A 147 6.52 14.91 3.90
C ALA A 147 5.81 13.93 2.99
N ASP A 148 4.77 13.27 3.51
CA ASP A 148 3.82 12.48 2.73
C ASP A 148 2.55 13.29 2.52
N LEU A 149 2.42 13.88 1.34
CA LEU A 149 1.29 14.70 0.90
C LEU A 149 0.29 13.87 0.09
N SER A 150 0.39 12.53 0.09
CA SER A 150 -0.48 11.65 -0.69
C SER A 150 -1.98 11.87 -0.39
N ALA A 151 -2.32 12.26 0.83
CA ALA A 151 -3.70 12.58 1.22
C ALA A 151 -4.26 13.80 0.49
N SER A 152 -3.42 14.80 0.18
CA SER A 152 -3.83 16.00 -0.57
C SER A 152 -4.02 15.74 -2.07
N VAL A 153 -3.23 14.81 -2.62
CA VAL A 153 -3.27 14.48 -4.06
C VAL A 153 -4.39 13.50 -4.40
N ALA A 154 -4.71 12.57 -3.51
CA ALA A 154 -5.75 11.57 -3.74
C ALA A 154 -6.52 11.25 -2.44
N PRO A 155 -7.43 12.14 -1.99
CA PRO A 155 -8.13 11.99 -0.70
C PRO A 155 -8.95 10.68 -0.63
N ASN A 156 -9.47 10.22 -1.77
CA ASN A 156 -10.29 9.02 -1.85
C ASN A 156 -9.50 7.73 -2.13
N ALA A 157 -8.17 7.76 -2.28
CA ALA A 157 -7.39 6.56 -2.63
C ALA A 157 -7.57 5.42 -1.62
N LYS A 158 -7.73 5.74 -0.33
CA LYS A 158 -8.00 4.74 0.71
C LYS A 158 -9.38 4.08 0.52
N ARG A 159 -10.40 4.87 0.14
CA ARG A 159 -11.75 4.37 -0.15
C ARG A 159 -11.74 3.43 -1.35
N TRP A 160 -11.06 3.81 -2.43
CA TRP A 160 -10.90 2.96 -3.62
C TRP A 160 -10.17 1.64 -3.32
N ARG A 161 -9.16 1.64 -2.44
CA ARG A 161 -8.50 0.39 -2.02
C ARG A 161 -9.43 -0.52 -1.23
N VAL A 162 -10.20 0.05 -0.30
CA VAL A 162 -11.19 -0.73 0.46
C VAL A 162 -12.24 -1.30 -0.47
N LEU A 163 -12.77 -0.48 -1.39
CA LEU A 163 -13.76 -0.91 -2.37
C LEU A 163 -13.22 -2.05 -3.26
N ASN A 164 -12.02 -1.90 -3.81
CA ASN A 164 -11.38 -2.96 -4.61
C ASN A 164 -11.11 -4.23 -3.78
N GLY A 165 -10.71 -4.08 -2.51
CA GLY A 165 -10.54 -5.21 -1.60
C GLY A 165 -11.84 -5.95 -1.34
N THR A 166 -12.94 -5.23 -1.07
CA THR A 166 -14.26 -5.83 -0.88
C THR A 166 -14.75 -6.52 -2.15
N LEU A 167 -14.49 -5.93 -3.32
CA LEU A 167 -14.85 -6.53 -4.60
C LEU A 167 -14.06 -7.83 -4.84
N ALA A 168 -12.76 -7.83 -4.55
CA ALA A 168 -11.91 -9.01 -4.69
C ALA A 168 -12.35 -10.14 -3.75
N ILE A 169 -12.68 -9.84 -2.49
CA ILE A 169 -13.22 -10.81 -1.55
C ILE A 169 -14.56 -11.37 -2.07
N GLY A 170 -15.43 -10.51 -2.60
CA GLY A 170 -16.70 -10.93 -3.22
C GLY A 170 -16.49 -11.89 -4.40
N ILE A 171 -15.54 -11.58 -5.29
CA ILE A 171 -15.19 -12.44 -6.43
C ILE A 171 -14.65 -13.78 -5.96
N ILE A 172 -13.75 -13.79 -4.96
CA ILE A 172 -13.20 -15.04 -4.39
C ILE A 172 -14.32 -15.86 -3.74
N GLY A 173 -15.23 -15.23 -3.01
CA GLY A 173 -16.38 -15.89 -2.40
C GLY A 173 -17.31 -16.52 -3.44
N LEU A 174 -17.62 -15.80 -4.53
CA LEU A 174 -18.40 -16.32 -5.64
C LEU A 174 -17.69 -17.48 -6.35
N ALA A 175 -16.38 -17.37 -6.59
CA ALA A 175 -15.60 -18.44 -7.18
C ALA A 175 -15.59 -19.70 -6.30
N ALA A 176 -15.41 -19.54 -4.98
CA ALA A 176 -15.49 -20.63 -4.03
C ALA A 176 -16.88 -21.27 -4.00
N MET A 177 -17.95 -20.46 -4.08
CA MET A 177 -19.33 -20.96 -4.13
C MET A 177 -19.60 -21.77 -5.40
N VAL A 178 -19.18 -21.27 -6.57
CA VAL A 178 -19.27 -21.99 -7.85
C VAL A 178 -18.49 -23.30 -7.80
N TRP A 179 -17.33 -23.31 -7.14
CA TRP A 179 -16.49 -24.50 -7.02
C TRP A 179 -17.04 -25.54 -6.02
N LEU A 180 -17.65 -25.12 -4.91
CA LEU A 180 -18.29 -26.01 -3.92
C LEU A 180 -19.64 -26.57 -4.39
N TYR A 181 -20.36 -25.83 -5.24
CA TYR A 181 -21.67 -26.21 -5.74
C TYR A 181 -21.75 -27.64 -6.34
N PRO A 182 -20.85 -28.06 -7.26
CA PRO A 182 -20.89 -29.41 -7.81
C PRO A 182 -20.59 -30.50 -6.77
N ALA A 183 -19.70 -30.23 -5.82
CA ALA A 183 -19.39 -31.17 -4.74
C ALA A 183 -20.63 -31.41 -3.86
N TRP A 184 -21.36 -30.34 -3.53
CA TRP A 184 -22.58 -30.45 -2.73
C TRP A 184 -23.70 -31.18 -3.49
N GLN A 185 -23.86 -30.91 -4.79
CA GLN A 185 -24.78 -31.64 -5.66
C GLN A 185 -24.43 -33.13 -5.78
N ALA A 186 -23.14 -33.48 -5.81
CA ALA A 186 -22.70 -34.87 -5.85
C ALA A 186 -23.14 -35.63 -4.59
N SER A 187 -23.01 -35.02 -3.40
CA SER A 187 -23.42 -35.62 -2.13
C SER A 187 -24.93 -35.91 -2.06
N ILE A 188 -25.76 -35.04 -2.64
CA ILE A 188 -27.22 -35.26 -2.68
C ILE A 188 -27.56 -36.41 -3.64
N LYS A 189 -26.86 -36.50 -4.78
CA LYS A 189 -27.06 -37.57 -5.76
C LYS A 189 -26.65 -38.93 -5.21
N THR A 190 -25.54 -39.02 -4.47
CA THR A 190 -25.10 -40.29 -3.86
C THR A 190 -26.10 -40.79 -2.83
N ALA A 191 -26.67 -39.91 -2.00
CA ALA A 191 -27.72 -40.27 -1.04
C ALA A 191 -28.96 -40.90 -1.72
N ARG A 192 -29.43 -40.28 -2.82
CA ARG A 192 -30.56 -40.83 -3.61
C ARG A 192 -30.23 -42.18 -4.25
N LEU A 193 -29.02 -42.34 -4.79
CA LEU A 193 -28.58 -43.60 -5.39
C LEU A 193 -28.53 -44.72 -4.34
N THR A 194 -28.06 -44.44 -3.12
CA THR A 194 -28.04 -45.44 -2.04
C THR A 194 -29.43 -45.90 -1.65
N GLU A 195 -30.42 -45.01 -1.60
CA GLU A 195 -31.83 -45.38 -1.35
C GLU A 195 -32.36 -46.32 -2.42
N THR A 196 -32.09 -46.03 -3.71
CA THR A 196 -32.53 -46.91 -4.81
C THR A 196 -31.86 -48.28 -4.78
N ILE A 197 -30.60 -48.37 -4.35
CA ILE A 197 -29.89 -49.65 -4.19
C ILE A 197 -30.52 -50.48 -3.08
N VAL A 198 -30.87 -49.85 -1.95
CA VAL A 198 -31.55 -50.52 -0.83
C VAL A 198 -32.95 -51.01 -1.24
N GLN A 199 -33.72 -50.20 -1.97
CA GLN A 199 -35.03 -50.59 -2.51
C GLN A 199 -34.93 -51.77 -3.48
N LYS A 200 -33.97 -51.75 -4.42
CA LYS A 200 -33.80 -52.88 -5.36
C LYS A 200 -33.34 -54.15 -4.66
N ARG A 201 -32.47 -54.05 -3.64
CA ARG A 201 -32.05 -55.21 -2.83
C ARG A 201 -33.19 -55.82 -2.04
N THR A 202 -34.03 -55.00 -1.42
CA THR A 202 -35.21 -55.49 -0.67
C THR A 202 -36.23 -56.16 -1.60
N GLN A 203 -36.48 -55.61 -2.79
CA GLN A 203 -37.31 -56.26 -3.81
C GLN A 203 -36.74 -57.62 -4.25
N ALA A 204 -35.43 -57.71 -4.52
CA ALA A 204 -34.80 -58.96 -4.91
C ALA A 204 -34.85 -60.03 -3.80
N LEU A 205 -34.71 -59.63 -2.53
CA LEU A 205 -34.86 -60.54 -1.39
C LEU A 205 -36.31 -61.02 -1.23
N ALA A 206 -37.31 -60.15 -1.43
CA ALA A 206 -38.72 -60.52 -1.39
C ALA A 206 -39.09 -61.54 -2.49
N MET A 207 -38.60 -61.36 -3.72
CA MET A 207 -38.80 -62.33 -4.82
C MET A 207 -38.19 -63.70 -4.50
N ARG A 208 -37.00 -63.73 -3.87
CA ARG A 208 -36.36 -65.01 -3.44
C ARG A 208 -37.15 -65.72 -2.35
N GLN A 209 -37.71 -64.99 -1.39
CA GLN A 209 -38.52 -65.57 -0.32
C GLN A 209 -39.89 -66.05 -0.84
N GLY A 210 -40.53 -65.28 -1.74
CA GLY A 210 -41.78 -65.66 -2.40
C GLY A 210 -41.64 -66.94 -3.22
N GLY A 211 -40.62 -67.04 -4.07
CA GLY A 211 -40.38 -68.25 -4.89
C GLY A 211 -40.05 -69.52 -4.09
N CYS A 212 -39.46 -69.38 -2.89
CA CYS A 212 -39.17 -70.54 -2.02
C CYS A 212 -40.42 -71.06 -1.29
N SER A 213 -41.45 -70.21 -1.12
CA SER A 213 -42.72 -70.62 -0.50
C SER A 213 -43.65 -71.41 -1.45
N GLU A 214 -43.51 -71.22 -2.76
CA GLU A 214 -44.34 -71.88 -3.77
C GLU A 214 -43.88 -73.31 -4.08
N PHE A 215 -42.58 -73.61 -3.94
CA PHE A 215 -42.02 -74.95 -4.18
C PHE A 215 -42.29 -75.97 -3.06
N ARG A 216 -42.76 -75.55 -1.88
CA ARG A 216 -43.02 -76.46 -0.75
C ARG A 216 -44.42 -77.10 -0.80
N VAL A 217 -45.32 -76.64 -1.66
CA VAL A 217 -46.73 -77.06 -1.68
C VAL A 217 -47.02 -78.18 -2.71
N THR A 218 -46.10 -78.48 -3.63
CA THR A 218 -46.31 -79.48 -4.71
C THR A 218 -45.61 -80.83 -4.51
N GLY A 219 -45.03 -81.10 -3.33
CA GLY A 219 -44.28 -82.33 -3.03
C GLY A 219 -45.00 -83.38 -2.16
N LEU A 220 -46.31 -83.27 -1.96
CA LEU A 220 -47.12 -84.24 -1.19
C LEU A 220 -48.37 -84.62 -2.00
N ALA A 221 -48.19 -85.50 -2.98
CA ALA A 221 -49.25 -86.32 -3.58
C ALA A 221 -48.62 -87.61 -4.09
#